data_AF-A0AAW2WB42-F1
#
_entry.id   AF-A0AAW2WB42-F1
#
_cell.length_a   1.000
_cell.length_b   1.000
_cell.length_c   1.000
_cell.angle_alpha   90.00
_cell.angle_beta   90.00
_cell.angle_gamma   90.00
#
_symmetry.space_group_name_H-M   'P 1'
#
loop_
_entity.id
_entity.type
_entity.pdbx_description
1 polymer ?
#
loop_
_entity_poly.entity_id
_entity_poly.type
_entity_poly.pdbx_seq_one_letter_code
_entity_poly.pdbx_strand_id
1 'polypeptide(L)'
;MAKEKLQKHDQAFSLRITTAANRACGHHTSSLAWLPVSSQWRNLRKICKEHMLSTQRLDASQGLRQEKLRKLLQYVQECCVNGRAVDIGEAAFVTSLNFISNTLFSVDFADYNTDSYQELKEIVHGFMRVLGTPNLGDYFGFLGLFDPQGIKRDSEFYMRKVLAIFDGIIDQRVEASRNSQARKTDMLEVLLDLNGRNQAELTRKDMKHLLVVK
;
A
#
# COMPACT_ATOMS: atom_id res chain seq x y z
N MET A 1 19.03 24.94 -3.12
CA MET A 1 18.21 24.41 -4.24
C MET A 1 16.92 23.73 -3.77
N ALA A 2 16.95 22.74 -2.87
CA ALA A 2 15.72 22.04 -2.44
C ALA A 2 14.66 22.96 -1.81
N LYS A 3 15.05 23.85 -0.87
CA LYS A 3 14.15 24.84 -0.25
C LYS A 3 13.46 25.75 -1.28
N GLU A 4 14.21 26.22 -2.28
CA GLU A 4 13.66 27.07 -3.34
C GLU A 4 12.57 26.32 -4.12
N LYS A 5 12.81 25.07 -4.52
CA LYS A 5 11.87 24.30 -5.34
C LYS A 5 10.69 23.74 -4.58
N LEU A 6 10.90 23.18 -3.39
CA LEU A 6 9.89 22.40 -2.65
C LEU A 6 9.15 23.21 -1.57
N GLN A 7 9.54 24.47 -1.32
CA GLN A 7 8.88 25.34 -0.36
C GLN A 7 8.48 26.70 -0.96
N LYS A 8 9.39 27.38 -1.67
CA LYS A 8 9.07 28.71 -2.24
C LYS A 8 8.33 28.64 -3.57
N HIS A 9 8.65 27.64 -4.39
CA HIS A 9 8.04 27.40 -5.70
C HIS A 9 7.37 26.02 -5.78
N ASP A 10 6.90 25.51 -4.65
CA ASP A 10 6.36 24.15 -4.49
C ASP A 10 5.25 23.82 -5.49
N GLN A 11 4.33 24.76 -5.75
CA GLN A 11 3.25 24.59 -6.70
C GLN A 11 3.76 24.35 -8.13
N ALA A 12 4.80 25.07 -8.55
CA ALA A 12 5.39 24.94 -9.89
C ALA A 12 6.15 23.60 -10.06
N PHE A 13 6.69 23.05 -8.98
CA PHE A 13 7.43 21.78 -8.97
C PHE A 13 6.62 20.59 -8.45
N SER A 14 5.29 20.74 -8.31
CA SER A 14 4.40 19.69 -7.82
C SER A 14 4.04 18.62 -8.88
N LEU A 15 4.51 18.80 -10.11
CA LEU A 15 4.27 17.88 -11.22
C LEU A 15 4.85 16.50 -10.93
N ARG A 16 4.06 15.46 -11.25
CA ARG A 16 4.45 14.05 -11.14
C ARG A 16 4.71 13.50 -12.54
N ILE A 17 5.90 12.93 -12.76
CA ILE A 17 6.21 12.23 -14.00
C ILE A 17 5.65 10.81 -13.89
N THR A 18 4.74 10.46 -14.81
CA THR A 18 4.07 9.16 -14.81
C THR A 18 4.76 8.20 -15.77
N THR A 19 5.42 7.19 -15.21
CA THR A 19 6.06 6.08 -15.94
C THR A 19 5.04 5.04 -16.40
N ALA A 20 5.41 4.18 -17.35
CA ALA A 20 4.60 3.06 -17.81
C ALA A 20 4.17 2.15 -16.65
N ALA A 21 5.06 1.92 -15.67
CA ALA A 21 4.77 1.11 -14.51
C ALA A 21 3.66 1.71 -13.62
N ASN A 22 3.71 3.03 -13.38
CA ASN A 22 2.70 3.71 -12.57
C ASN A 22 1.33 3.84 -13.27
N ARG A 23 1.27 3.61 -14.59
CA ARG A 23 0.01 3.62 -15.34
C ARG A 23 -0.78 2.33 -15.18
N ALA A 24 -0.19 1.27 -14.64
CA ALA A 24 -0.83 -0.03 -14.47
C ALA A 24 -2.20 0.10 -13.79
N CYS A 25 -3.23 -0.48 -14.42
CA CYS A 25 -4.62 -0.45 -13.97
C CYS A 25 -5.15 0.98 -13.69
N GLY A 26 -4.61 1.99 -14.39
CA GLY A 26 -4.98 3.38 -14.16
C GLY A 26 -4.53 3.94 -12.81
N HIS A 27 -3.50 3.35 -12.18
CA HIS A 27 -3.09 3.74 -10.83
C HIS A 27 -2.70 5.22 -10.71
N HIS A 28 -2.00 5.78 -11.71
CA HIS A 28 -1.68 7.20 -11.76
C HIS A 28 -2.87 8.17 -11.69
N THR A 29 -4.10 7.74 -12.04
CA THR A 29 -5.29 8.61 -12.03
C THR A 29 -6.08 8.58 -10.72
N SER A 30 -5.69 7.72 -9.77
CA SER A 30 -6.40 7.54 -8.49
C SER A 30 -5.45 7.48 -7.29
N SER A 31 -4.15 7.36 -7.53
CA SER A 31 -3.12 7.23 -6.49
C SER A 31 -2.73 8.59 -5.90
N LEU A 32 -2.68 8.66 -4.56
CA LEU A 32 -2.19 9.83 -3.84
C LEU A 32 -0.74 10.19 -4.21
N ALA A 33 0.09 9.22 -4.59
CA ALA A 33 1.48 9.45 -4.96
C ALA A 33 1.65 10.08 -6.34
N TRP A 34 0.70 9.86 -7.25
CA TRP A 34 0.87 10.19 -8.67
C TRP A 34 -0.15 11.21 -9.20
N LEU A 35 -1.28 11.39 -8.51
CA LEU A 35 -2.25 12.42 -8.85
C LEU A 35 -1.59 13.82 -8.80
N PRO A 36 -1.89 14.70 -9.78
CA PRO A 36 -1.50 16.11 -9.69
C PRO A 36 -2.26 16.77 -8.54
N VAL A 37 -1.78 17.94 -8.10
CA VAL A 37 -2.47 18.73 -7.06
C VAL A 37 -3.83 19.19 -7.57
N SER A 38 -4.87 18.44 -7.18
CA SER A 38 -6.27 18.64 -7.54
C SER A 38 -7.17 18.59 -6.29
N SER A 39 -8.47 18.83 -6.45
CA SER A 39 -9.46 18.62 -5.38
C SER A 39 -9.42 17.19 -4.84
N GLN A 40 -9.42 16.19 -5.74
CA GLN A 40 -9.31 14.77 -5.39
C GLN A 40 -8.03 14.47 -4.61
N TRP A 41 -6.87 14.95 -5.07
CA TRP A 41 -5.61 14.74 -4.37
C TRP A 41 -5.61 15.37 -2.97
N ARG A 42 -6.12 16.61 -2.84
CA ARG A 42 -6.23 17.29 -1.54
C ARG A 42 -7.14 16.52 -0.58
N ASN A 43 -8.23 15.96 -1.09
CA ASN A 43 -9.16 15.16 -0.32
C ASN A 43 -8.51 13.85 0.17
N LEU A 44 -7.89 13.07 -0.72
CA LEU A 44 -7.14 11.86 -0.34
C LEU A 44 -6.03 12.18 0.68
N ARG A 45 -5.31 13.29 0.50
CA ARG A 45 -4.29 13.76 1.45
C ARG A 45 -4.89 14.11 2.82
N LYS A 46 -6.06 14.76 2.84
CA LYS A 46 -6.80 15.08 4.06
C LYS A 46 -7.21 13.80 4.79
N ILE A 47 -7.79 12.83 4.09
CA ILE A 47 -8.17 11.52 4.64
C ILE A 47 -6.95 10.84 5.28
N CYS A 48 -5.81 10.78 4.57
CA CYS A 48 -4.58 10.22 5.13
C CYS A 48 -4.12 10.96 6.39
N LYS A 49 -4.12 12.29 6.38
CA LYS A 49 -3.65 13.10 7.51
C LYS A 49 -4.55 12.94 8.73
N GLU A 50 -5.86 13.01 8.55
CA GLU A 50 -6.83 13.07 9.66
C GLU A 50 -7.14 11.67 10.21
N HIS A 51 -7.25 10.68 9.33
CA HIS A 51 -7.77 9.36 9.70
C HIS A 51 -6.71 8.26 9.77
N MET A 52 -5.53 8.44 9.16
CA MET A 52 -4.46 7.42 9.22
C MET A 52 -3.24 7.86 10.03
N LEU A 53 -2.77 9.08 9.79
CA LEU A 53 -1.50 9.59 10.29
C LEU A 53 -1.67 10.68 11.36
N SER A 54 -2.87 10.84 11.91
CA SER A 54 -3.07 11.75 13.03
C SER A 54 -2.37 11.19 14.28
N THR A 55 -1.88 12.07 15.13
CA THR A 55 -1.18 11.70 16.37
C THR A 55 -2.01 10.71 17.18
N GLN A 56 -3.32 10.97 17.33
CA GLN A 56 -4.24 10.07 18.01
C GLN A 56 -4.26 8.65 17.41
N ARG A 57 -4.21 8.50 16.08
CA ARG A 57 -4.20 7.20 15.40
C ARG A 57 -2.85 6.50 15.52
N LEU A 58 -1.76 7.27 15.47
CA LEU A 58 -0.42 6.74 15.73
C LEU A 58 -0.27 6.28 17.17
N ASP A 59 -0.83 6.98 18.14
CA ASP A 59 -0.81 6.59 19.55
C ASP A 59 -1.71 5.37 19.79
N ALA A 60 -2.92 5.36 19.22
CA ALA A 60 -3.83 4.21 19.31
C ALA A 60 -3.24 2.92 18.70
N SER A 61 -2.35 3.03 17.71
CA SER A 61 -1.65 1.88 17.12
C SER A 61 -0.38 1.46 17.89
N GLN A 62 -0.08 2.07 19.05
CA GLN A 62 1.05 1.67 19.89
C GLN A 62 0.94 0.20 20.32
N GLY A 63 -0.24 -0.24 20.76
CA GLY A 63 -0.45 -1.64 21.16
C GLY A 63 -0.15 -2.61 20.02
N LEU A 64 -0.58 -2.27 18.80
CA LEU A 64 -0.27 -3.06 17.61
C LEU A 64 1.24 -3.13 17.32
N ARG A 65 1.95 -2.00 17.41
CA ARG A 65 3.42 -1.98 17.24
C ARG A 65 4.11 -2.86 18.27
N GLN A 66 3.71 -2.76 19.53
CA GLN A 66 4.26 -3.59 20.62
C GLN A 66 3.98 -5.07 20.37
N GLU A 67 2.77 -5.42 19.91
CA GLU A 67 2.43 -6.80 19.54
C GLU A 67 3.33 -7.33 18.42
N LYS A 68 3.50 -6.58 17.32
CA LYS A 68 4.35 -7.03 16.19
C LYS A 68 5.82 -7.15 16.59
N LEU A 69 6.33 -6.23 17.39
CA LEU A 69 7.68 -6.31 17.95
C LEU A 69 7.84 -7.54 18.85
N ARG A 70 6.84 -7.84 19.69
CA ARG A 70 6.86 -9.05 20.54
C ARG A 70 6.92 -10.33 19.70
N LYS A 71 6.14 -10.40 18.60
CA LYS A 71 6.20 -11.56 17.67
C LYS A 71 7.58 -11.69 17.00
N LEU A 72 8.17 -10.58 16.56
CA LEU A 72 9.53 -10.59 16.00
C LEU A 72 10.56 -11.08 17.02
N LEU A 73 10.49 -10.59 18.26
CA LEU A 73 11.40 -11.04 19.33
C LEU A 73 11.23 -12.52 19.65
N GLN A 74 9.99 -13.04 19.64
CA GLN A 74 9.73 -14.47 19.81
C GLN A 74 10.36 -15.30 18.69
N TYR A 75 10.18 -14.89 17.43
CA TYR A 75 10.81 -15.56 16.30
C TYR A 75 12.35 -15.57 16.39
N VAL A 76 12.96 -14.45 16.76
CA VAL A 76 14.42 -14.36 16.94
C VAL A 76 14.88 -15.25 18.09
N GLN A 77 14.14 -15.29 19.21
CA GLN A 77 14.43 -16.16 20.33
C GLN A 77 14.34 -17.64 19.94
N GLU A 78 13.31 -18.03 19.17
CA GLU A 78 13.15 -19.38 18.63
C GLU A 78 14.32 -19.78 17.70
N CYS A 79 14.79 -18.86 16.87
CA CYS A 79 15.98 -19.10 16.05
C CYS A 79 17.23 -19.31 16.91
N CYS A 80 17.43 -18.47 17.93
CA CYS A 80 18.55 -18.56 18.87
C CYS A 80 18.57 -19.91 19.61
N VAL A 81 17.44 -20.34 20.19
CA VAL A 81 17.31 -21.61 20.92
C VAL A 81 17.61 -22.81 20.03
N ASN A 82 17.23 -22.74 18.76
CA ASN A 82 17.45 -23.82 17.80
C ASN A 82 18.78 -23.71 17.03
N GLY A 83 19.64 -22.74 17.36
CA GLY A 83 20.91 -22.51 16.67
C GLY A 83 20.77 -22.14 15.18
N ARG A 84 19.62 -21.59 14.77
CA ARG A 84 19.32 -21.18 13.39
C ARG A 84 19.73 -19.73 13.15
N ALA A 85 20.31 -19.46 11.98
CA ALA A 85 20.54 -18.08 11.54
C ALA A 85 19.21 -17.37 11.28
N VAL A 86 19.18 -16.06 11.57
CA VAL A 86 18.02 -15.20 11.29
C VAL A 86 18.24 -14.49 9.96
N ASP A 87 17.33 -14.67 9.00
CA ASP A 87 17.26 -13.80 7.82
C ASP A 87 16.59 -12.48 8.23
N ILE A 88 17.40 -11.43 8.37
CA ILE A 88 16.92 -10.10 8.78
C ILE A 88 16.04 -9.46 7.71
N GLY A 89 16.32 -9.72 6.43
CA GLY A 89 15.53 -9.20 5.32
C GLY A 89 14.12 -9.79 5.37
N GLU A 90 14.03 -11.10 5.57
CA GLU A 90 12.75 -11.80 5.70
C GLU A 90 11.98 -11.39 6.95
N ALA A 91 12.66 -11.35 8.10
CA ALA A 91 12.04 -10.96 9.35
C ALA A 91 11.50 -9.53 9.27
N ALA A 92 12.25 -8.59 8.67
CA ALA A 92 11.81 -7.22 8.45
C ALA A 92 10.64 -7.13 7.46
N PHE A 93 10.63 -7.95 6.40
CA PHE A 93 9.54 -8.02 5.43
C PHE A 93 8.24 -8.48 6.12
N VAL A 94 8.27 -9.62 6.81
CA VAL A 94 7.10 -10.18 7.53
C VAL A 94 6.60 -9.21 8.59
N THR A 95 7.50 -8.61 9.37
CA THR A 95 7.12 -7.64 10.42
C THR A 95 6.42 -6.44 9.82
N SER A 96 7.00 -5.86 8.75
CA SER A 96 6.45 -4.69 8.05
C SER A 96 5.11 -5.00 7.41
N LEU A 97 5.02 -6.15 6.71
CA LEU A 97 3.81 -6.60 6.04
C LEU A 97 2.67 -6.78 7.05
N ASN A 98 2.91 -7.47 8.16
CA ASN A 98 1.91 -7.68 9.20
C ASN A 98 1.54 -6.39 9.93
N PHE A 99 2.47 -5.46 10.12
CA PHE A 99 2.16 -4.16 10.69
C PHE A 99 1.22 -3.36 9.77
N ILE A 100 1.54 -3.29 8.48
CA ILE A 100 0.74 -2.59 7.47
C ILE A 100 -0.62 -3.28 7.31
N SER A 101 -0.66 -4.59 7.05
CA SER A 101 -1.90 -5.33 6.83
C SER A 101 -2.84 -5.25 8.03
N ASN A 102 -2.31 -5.28 9.25
CA ASN A 102 -3.13 -5.18 10.44
C ASN A 102 -3.64 -3.74 10.67
N THR A 103 -2.83 -2.73 10.40
CA THR A 103 -3.26 -1.33 10.42
C THR A 103 -4.36 -1.05 9.40
N LEU A 104 -4.26 -1.64 8.21
CA LEU A 104 -5.19 -1.43 7.11
C LEU A 104 -6.48 -2.26 7.25
N PHE A 105 -6.36 -3.53 7.67
CA PHE A 105 -7.41 -4.54 7.54
C PHE A 105 -7.66 -5.36 8.82
N SER A 106 -6.88 -5.14 9.88
CA SER A 106 -6.83 -5.98 11.09
C SER A 106 -6.68 -7.47 10.77
N VAL A 107 -5.73 -7.78 9.88
CA VAL A 107 -5.34 -9.15 9.47
C VAL A 107 -3.82 -9.21 9.39
N ASP A 108 -3.23 -10.33 9.82
CA ASP A 108 -1.82 -10.64 9.56
C ASP A 108 -1.74 -11.45 8.27
N PHE A 109 -0.96 -10.99 7.29
CA PHE A 109 -0.83 -11.64 5.98
C PHE A 109 0.27 -12.70 5.93
N ALA A 110 1.16 -12.71 6.92
CA ALA A 110 2.31 -13.61 6.97
C ALA A 110 2.52 -14.19 8.36
N ASP A 111 3.12 -15.38 8.40
CA ASP A 111 3.61 -16.03 9.61
C ASP A 111 5.12 -16.21 9.49
N TYR A 112 5.88 -16.03 10.56
CA TYR A 112 7.34 -16.21 10.53
C TYR A 112 7.77 -17.66 10.30
N ASN A 113 6.88 -18.62 10.57
CA ASN A 113 7.16 -20.04 10.57
C ASN A 113 6.48 -20.80 9.41
N THR A 114 5.72 -20.13 8.55
CA THR A 114 5.06 -20.78 7.40
C THR A 114 5.26 -19.99 6.12
N ASP A 115 5.37 -20.67 4.98
CA ASP A 115 5.53 -20.03 3.68
C ASP A 115 4.19 -19.56 3.07
N SER A 116 3.15 -19.38 3.89
CA SER A 116 1.78 -19.06 3.43
C SER A 116 1.67 -17.71 2.72
N TYR A 117 2.68 -16.85 2.85
CA TYR A 117 2.75 -15.52 2.27
C TYR A 117 3.69 -15.43 1.06
N GLN A 118 4.24 -16.55 0.59
CA GLN A 118 5.22 -16.58 -0.49
C GLN A 118 4.66 -15.96 -1.79
N GLU A 119 3.39 -16.24 -2.13
CA GLU A 119 2.75 -15.59 -3.29
C GLU A 119 2.67 -14.08 -3.11
N LEU A 120 2.28 -13.60 -1.92
CA LEU A 120 2.19 -12.17 -1.64
C LEU A 120 3.57 -11.49 -1.68
N LYS A 121 4.60 -12.16 -1.15
CA LYS A 121 5.99 -11.72 -1.23
C LYS A 121 6.45 -11.60 -2.67
N GLU A 122 6.15 -12.58 -3.52
CA GLU A 122 6.45 -12.54 -4.95
C GLU A 122 5.74 -11.39 -5.67
N ILE A 123 4.49 -11.11 -5.31
CA ILE A 123 3.75 -9.98 -5.85
C ILE A 123 4.42 -8.66 -5.46
N VAL A 124 4.75 -8.47 -4.17
CA VAL A 124 5.37 -7.23 -3.67
C VAL A 124 6.78 -7.04 -4.25
N HIS A 125 7.62 -8.07 -4.25
CA HIS A 125 8.96 -8.01 -4.84
C HIS A 125 8.90 -7.82 -6.36
N GLY A 126 7.96 -8.48 -7.04
CA GLY A 126 7.69 -8.28 -8.44
C GLY A 126 7.36 -6.83 -8.75
N PHE A 127 6.42 -6.26 -8.01
CA PHE A 127 6.02 -4.86 -8.15
C PHE A 127 7.18 -3.89 -7.89
N MET A 128 7.94 -4.08 -6.81
CA MET A 128 9.11 -3.25 -6.47
C MET A 128 10.20 -3.31 -7.55
N ARG A 129 10.47 -4.50 -8.08
CA ARG A 129 11.43 -4.69 -9.18
C ARG A 129 10.99 -3.93 -10.42
N VAL A 130 9.72 -4.01 -10.79
CA VAL A 130 9.22 -3.35 -11.99
C VAL A 130 9.23 -1.81 -11.81
N LEU A 131 8.88 -1.30 -10.63
CA LEU A 131 9.00 0.12 -10.32
C LEU A 131 10.44 0.64 -10.30
N GLY A 132 11.38 -0.20 -9.83
CA GLY A 132 12.80 0.16 -9.71
C GLY A 132 13.61 -0.02 -11.00
N THR A 133 13.05 -0.67 -12.03
CA THR A 133 13.76 -0.94 -13.28
C THR A 133 13.62 0.25 -14.25
N PRO A 134 14.73 0.85 -14.71
CA PRO A 134 14.68 1.86 -15.76
C PRO A 134 14.02 1.31 -17.03
N ASN A 135 13.00 2.00 -17.52
CA ASN A 135 12.24 1.57 -18.69
C ASN A 135 12.53 2.47 -19.89
N LEU A 136 13.12 1.91 -20.95
CA LEU A 136 13.42 2.61 -22.19
C LEU A 136 12.19 3.24 -22.83
N GLY A 137 11.01 2.63 -22.67
CA GLY A 137 9.75 3.18 -23.18
C GLY A 137 9.34 4.52 -22.52
N ASP A 138 9.86 4.81 -21.32
CA ASP A 138 9.61 6.08 -20.62
C ASP A 138 10.57 7.20 -21.09
N TYR A 139 11.72 6.85 -21.66
CA TYR A 139 12.70 7.82 -22.20
C TYR A 139 12.53 8.05 -23.71
N PHE A 140 12.15 7.00 -24.44
CA PHE A 140 12.02 7.00 -25.90
C PHE A 140 10.58 6.67 -26.28
N GLY A 141 9.76 7.70 -26.53
CA GLY A 141 8.31 7.55 -26.71
C GLY A 141 7.89 6.52 -27.77
N PHE A 142 8.67 6.35 -28.85
CA PHE A 142 8.38 5.34 -29.88
C PHE A 142 8.53 3.90 -29.38
N LEU A 143 9.41 3.63 -28.41
CA LEU A 143 9.59 2.31 -27.79
C LEU A 143 8.46 1.96 -26.81
N GLY A 144 7.78 2.97 -26.25
CA GLY A 144 6.70 2.76 -25.29
C GLY A 144 5.51 1.97 -25.83
N LEU A 145 5.32 1.94 -27.16
CA LEU A 145 4.27 1.14 -27.81
C LEU A 145 4.58 -0.36 -27.83
N PHE A 146 5.87 -0.73 -27.84
CA PHE A 146 6.31 -2.11 -27.98
C PHE A 146 6.57 -2.82 -26.65
N ASP A 147 6.68 -2.06 -25.55
CA ASP A 147 7.03 -2.57 -24.21
C ASP A 147 8.23 -3.54 -24.24
N PRO A 148 9.40 -3.11 -24.77
CA PRO A 148 10.52 -4.01 -25.07
C PRO A 148 11.08 -4.73 -23.84
N GLN A 149 10.89 -4.17 -22.66
CA GLN A 149 11.32 -4.74 -21.37
C GLN A 149 10.19 -5.45 -20.62
N GLY A 150 8.96 -5.48 -21.14
CA GLY A 150 7.80 -6.07 -20.47
C GLY A 150 7.33 -5.32 -19.22
N ILE A 151 7.85 -4.12 -18.95
CA ILE A 151 7.58 -3.35 -17.72
C ILE A 151 6.09 -3.02 -17.60
N LYS A 152 5.46 -2.61 -18.70
CA LYS A 152 4.02 -2.31 -18.69
C LYS A 152 3.21 -3.57 -18.40
N ARG A 153 3.51 -4.68 -19.09
CA ARG A 153 2.82 -5.97 -18.89
C ARG A 153 2.97 -6.49 -17.46
N ASP A 154 4.18 -6.47 -16.92
CA ASP A 154 4.46 -7.02 -15.61
C ASP A 154 3.87 -6.13 -14.50
N SER A 155 3.91 -4.80 -14.67
CA SER A 155 3.22 -3.86 -13.76
C SER A 155 1.71 -4.11 -13.71
N GLU A 156 1.09 -4.30 -14.87
CA GLU A 156 -0.33 -4.64 -14.98
C GLU A 156 -0.64 -5.95 -14.25
N PHE A 157 0.18 -6.98 -14.45
CA PHE A 157 0.01 -8.27 -13.79
C PHE A 157 0.06 -8.15 -12.26
N TYR A 158 1.11 -7.53 -11.70
CA TYR A 158 1.26 -7.40 -10.25
C TYR A 158 0.20 -6.47 -9.65
N MET A 159 -0.11 -5.35 -10.29
CA MET A 159 -1.14 -4.43 -9.83
C MET A 159 -2.52 -5.11 -9.80
N ARG A 160 -2.87 -5.92 -10.80
CA ARG A 160 -4.14 -6.68 -10.78
C ARG A 160 -4.22 -7.64 -9.61
N LYS A 161 -3.14 -8.37 -9.31
CA LYS A 161 -3.10 -9.27 -8.15
C LYS A 161 -3.31 -8.52 -6.83
N VAL A 162 -2.61 -7.39 -6.63
CA VAL A 162 -2.80 -6.55 -5.43
C VAL A 162 -4.23 -6.03 -5.32
N LEU A 163 -4.78 -5.49 -6.41
CA LEU A 163 -6.15 -4.97 -6.41
C LEU A 163 -7.19 -6.06 -6.17
N ALA A 164 -6.97 -7.29 -6.67
CA ALA A 164 -7.84 -8.43 -6.42
C ALA A 164 -7.84 -8.86 -4.94
N ILE A 165 -6.68 -8.84 -4.27
CA ILE A 165 -6.58 -9.07 -2.83
C ILE A 165 -7.42 -8.03 -2.07
N PHE A 166 -7.29 -6.74 -2.45
CA PHE A 166 -8.07 -5.68 -1.82
C PHE A 166 -9.57 -5.81 -2.09
N ASP A 167 -9.98 -6.21 -3.30
CA ASP A 167 -11.38 -6.49 -3.59
C ASP A 167 -11.94 -7.58 -2.68
N GLY A 168 -11.24 -8.71 -2.54
CA GLY A 168 -11.66 -9.80 -1.65
C GLY A 168 -11.83 -9.36 -0.19
N ILE A 169 -10.90 -8.56 0.33
CA ILE A 169 -10.98 -8.04 1.71
C ILE A 169 -12.14 -7.05 1.87
N ILE A 170 -12.34 -6.16 0.88
CA ILE A 170 -13.45 -5.21 0.87
C ILE A 170 -14.79 -5.95 0.86
N ASP A 171 -14.92 -6.96 0.00
CA ASP A 171 -16.16 -7.73 -0.14
C ASP A 171 -16.49 -8.49 1.15
N GLN A 172 -15.50 -9.17 1.74
CA GLN A 172 -15.64 -9.81 3.05
C GLN A 172 -16.08 -8.82 4.14
N ARG A 173 -15.54 -7.59 4.14
CA ARG A 173 -15.92 -6.58 5.13
C ARG A 173 -17.36 -6.10 4.96
N VAL A 174 -17.78 -5.86 3.72
CA VAL A 174 -19.14 -5.44 3.41
C VAL A 174 -20.14 -6.54 3.78
N GLU A 175 -19.82 -7.80 3.52
CA GLU A 175 -20.65 -8.95 3.92
C GLU A 175 -20.73 -9.11 5.44
N ALA A 176 -19.61 -9.00 6.16
CA ALA A 176 -19.58 -9.04 7.62
C ALA A 176 -20.47 -7.96 8.26
N SER A 177 -20.46 -6.75 7.69
CA SER A 177 -21.33 -5.66 8.13
C SER A 177 -22.83 -5.95 7.91
N ARG A 178 -23.19 -6.65 6.82
CA ARG A 178 -24.60 -7.04 6.56
C ARG A 178 -25.08 -8.10 7.55
N ASN A 179 -24.17 -8.94 8.03
CA ASN A 179 -24.45 -10.00 8.99
C ASN A 179 -24.35 -9.54 10.46
N SER A 180 -24.35 -8.21 10.72
CA SER A 180 -24.28 -7.62 12.05
C SER A 180 -23.08 -8.09 12.90
N GLN A 181 -21.97 -8.43 12.25
CA GLN A 181 -20.75 -8.80 12.96
C GLN A 181 -20.13 -7.58 13.65
N ALA A 182 -19.33 -7.83 14.69
CA ALA A 182 -18.62 -6.79 15.42
C ALA A 182 -17.74 -5.96 14.46
N ARG A 183 -17.91 -4.64 14.50
CA ARG A 183 -17.23 -3.72 13.62
C ARG A 183 -15.76 -3.58 14.00
N LYS A 184 -14.88 -3.63 13.00
CA LYS A 184 -13.43 -3.42 13.18
C LYS A 184 -13.12 -1.93 13.27
N THR A 185 -11.99 -1.59 13.88
CA THR A 185 -11.53 -0.20 14.06
C THR A 185 -10.27 0.09 13.24
N ASP A 186 -10.20 -0.47 12.03
CA ASP A 186 -9.09 -0.29 11.09
C ASP A 186 -9.34 0.79 10.04
N MET A 187 -8.33 1.03 9.19
CA MET A 187 -8.43 2.04 8.13
C MET A 187 -9.52 1.70 7.11
N LEU A 188 -9.64 0.43 6.71
CA LEU A 188 -10.65 0.04 5.73
C LEU A 188 -12.05 0.42 6.22
N GLU A 189 -12.34 0.22 7.51
CA GLU A 189 -13.60 0.63 8.09
C GLU A 189 -13.85 2.14 7.94
N VAL A 190 -12.83 2.96 8.19
CA VAL A 190 -12.94 4.41 8.03
C VAL A 190 -13.20 4.80 6.57
N LEU A 191 -12.52 4.14 5.62
CA LEU A 191 -12.74 4.41 4.20
C LEU A 191 -14.16 4.02 3.75
N LEU A 192 -14.68 2.88 4.21
CA LEU A 192 -16.05 2.44 3.92
C LEU A 192 -17.09 3.40 4.48
N ASP A 193 -16.88 3.91 5.70
CA ASP A 193 -17.72 4.93 6.31
C ASP A 193 -17.75 6.24 5.52
N LEU A 194 -16.58 6.71 5.08
CA LEU A 194 -16.44 7.94 4.30
C LEU A 194 -17.12 7.82 2.93
N ASN A 195 -17.01 6.64 2.30
CA ASN A 195 -17.72 6.32 1.06
C ASN A 195 -19.25 6.29 1.29
N GLY A 196 -19.74 5.58 2.32
CA GLY A 196 -21.17 5.44 2.61
C GLY A 196 -21.87 6.76 2.98
N ARG A 197 -21.15 7.71 3.59
CA ARG A 197 -21.68 9.03 3.97
C ARG A 197 -21.67 10.05 2.82
N ASN A 198 -21.14 9.69 1.65
CA ASN A 198 -20.92 10.61 0.51
C ASN A 198 -20.10 11.87 0.88
N GLN A 199 -19.39 11.86 2.01
CA GLN A 199 -18.68 13.03 2.54
C GLN A 199 -17.37 13.32 1.80
N ALA A 200 -16.90 12.39 0.97
CA ALA A 200 -15.58 12.44 0.36
C ALA A 200 -15.52 12.09 -1.14
N GLU A 201 -16.64 11.92 -1.86
CA GLU A 201 -16.64 11.44 -3.26
C GLU A 201 -15.69 10.23 -3.49
N LEU A 202 -15.52 9.40 -2.46
CA LEU A 202 -14.46 8.40 -2.41
C LEU A 202 -14.94 7.13 -3.08
N THR A 203 -14.50 6.88 -4.31
CA THR A 203 -14.91 5.68 -5.03
C THR A 203 -14.20 4.43 -4.50
N ARG A 204 -14.77 3.25 -4.77
CA ARG A 204 -14.10 1.97 -4.50
C ARG A 204 -12.73 1.87 -5.19
N LYS A 205 -12.60 2.45 -6.40
CA LYS A 205 -11.31 2.55 -7.08
C LYS A 205 -10.33 3.38 -6.24
N ASP A 206 -10.72 4.58 -5.81
CA ASP A 206 -9.84 5.44 -5.03
C ASP A 206 -9.41 4.79 -3.71
N MET A 207 -10.32 4.09 -3.02
CA MET A 207 -9.97 3.31 -1.82
C MET A 207 -8.86 2.29 -2.11
N LYS A 208 -9.03 1.45 -3.13
CA LYS A 208 -8.03 0.42 -3.47
C LYS A 208 -6.68 1.04 -3.84
N HIS A 209 -6.70 2.07 -4.68
CA HIS A 209 -5.46 2.72 -5.12
C HIS A 209 -4.78 3.52 -4.00
N LEU A 210 -5.53 4.00 -3.00
CA LEU A 210 -4.98 4.62 -1.79
C LEU A 210 -4.22 3.60 -0.92
N LEU A 211 -4.71 2.36 -0.85
CA LEU A 211 -4.13 1.27 -0.04
C LEU A 211 -2.83 0.70 -0.63
N VAL A 212 -2.49 1.00 -1.88
CA VAL A 212 -1.22 0.57 -2.54
C VAL A 212 -0.03 1.47 -2.16
N VAL A 213 -0.26 2.68 -1.65
CA VAL A 213 0.73 3.78 -1.67
C VAL A 213 1.49 3.95 -0.34
N LYS A 214 1.43 2.98 0.57
CA LYS A 214 2.12 3.07 1.86
C LYS A 214 2.81 1.78 2.26
#